data_AF-A0A9E5ATG5-F1
#
_entry.id   AF-A0A9E5ATG5-F1
#
_cell.length_a   1.000
_cell.length_b   1.000
_cell.length_c   1.000
_cell.angle_alpha   90.00
_cell.angle_beta   90.00
_cell.angle_gamma   90.00
#
_symmetry.space_group_name_H-M   'P 1'
#
loop_
_entity.id
_entity.type
_entity.pdbx_description
1 polymer ?
#
loop_
_entity_poly.entity_id
_entity_poly.type
_entity_poly.pdbx_seq_one_letter_code
_entity_poly.pdbx_strand_id
1 'polypeptide(L)'
;MIAPNQLTLARVVMTFVFVIVLMLEIPFAKTMALALFIVASITDLYDGILARRYNIITNFGTLMDPVADKILICSVFVAFVGLHIIPAWMAIVIIAREFVITGLRLLAASKGQVLAAGWGGKNKTVSQVVAASVVLTGLALRDDWAAKFHLKPEWMGTPFNKVAFGFTLVAVIFTLSSAWSYLRSNRNLYMNDM
;
A
#
# COMPACT_ATOMS: atom_id res chain seq x y z
N MET A 1 -18.42 15.79 16.08
CA MET A 1 -17.66 14.54 16.24
C MET A 1 -17.57 13.89 14.87
N ILE A 2 -16.38 13.83 14.27
CA ILE A 2 -16.20 13.14 12.99
C ILE A 2 -16.13 11.65 13.34
N ALA A 3 -17.12 10.88 12.89
CA ALA A 3 -17.16 9.45 13.16
C ALA A 3 -15.94 8.78 12.49
N PRO A 4 -15.26 7.80 13.13
CA PRO A 4 -14.13 7.08 12.55
C PRO A 4 -14.39 6.59 11.11
N ASN A 5 -15.63 6.15 10.83
CA ASN A 5 -16.10 5.76 9.50
C ASN A 5 -15.93 6.83 8.39
N GLN A 6 -16.10 8.12 8.72
CA GLN A 6 -16.00 9.19 7.73
C GLN A 6 -14.55 9.37 7.25
N LEU A 7 -13.59 9.04 8.10
CA LEU A 7 -12.16 9.14 7.82
C LEU A 7 -11.68 7.96 6.97
N THR A 8 -12.12 6.74 7.32
CA THR A 8 -11.87 5.55 6.51
C THR A 8 -12.46 5.71 5.11
N LEU A 9 -13.68 6.24 5.01
CA LEU A 9 -14.32 6.56 3.72
C LEU A 9 -13.57 7.66 2.96
N ALA A 10 -13.16 8.73 3.65
CA ALA A 10 -12.36 9.80 3.05
C ALA A 10 -11.03 9.26 2.48
N ARG A 11 -10.38 8.30 3.15
CA ARG A 11 -9.15 7.66 2.66
C ARG A 11 -9.37 6.85 1.39
N VAL A 12 -10.49 6.10 1.33
CA VAL A 12 -10.86 5.37 0.11
C VAL A 12 -11.08 6.35 -1.04
N VAL A 13 -11.84 7.42 -0.81
CA VAL A 13 -12.07 8.47 -1.82
C VAL A 13 -10.74 9.12 -2.25
N MET A 14 -9.88 9.50 -1.30
CA MET A 14 -8.55 10.06 -1.58
C MET A 14 -7.69 9.10 -2.40
N THR A 15 -7.77 7.79 -2.17
CA THR A 15 -7.07 6.78 -2.96
C THR A 15 -7.56 6.77 -4.41
N PHE A 16 -8.87 6.83 -4.64
CA PHE A 16 -9.42 6.92 -6.00
C PHE A 16 -8.96 8.21 -6.69
N VAL A 17 -9.03 9.34 -6.00
CA VAL A 17 -8.53 10.63 -6.53
C VAL A 17 -7.05 10.54 -6.87
N PHE A 18 -6.24 9.95 -6.00
CA PHE A 18 -4.82 9.69 -6.24
C PHE A 18 -4.59 8.90 -7.53
N VAL A 19 -5.30 7.79 -7.74
CA VAL A 19 -5.14 6.96 -8.95
C VAL A 19 -5.53 7.74 -10.21
N ILE A 20 -6.64 8.48 -10.15
CA ILE A 20 -7.09 9.31 -11.27
C ILE A 20 -6.02 10.34 -11.61
N VAL A 21 -5.57 11.12 -10.62
CA VAL A 21 -4.54 12.15 -10.80
C VAL A 21 -3.24 11.55 -11.32
N LEU A 22 -2.84 10.37 -10.85
CA LEU A 22 -1.65 9.69 -11.33
C LEU A 22 -1.76 9.28 -12.81
N MET A 23 -2.97 9.01 -13.32
CA MET A 23 -3.22 8.61 -14.71
C MET A 23 -3.45 9.78 -15.66
N LEU A 24 -3.68 10.99 -15.13
CA LEU A 24 -3.87 12.17 -15.98
C LEU A 24 -2.57 12.58 -16.69
N GLU A 25 -2.71 12.99 -17.94
CA GLU A 25 -1.64 13.54 -18.78
C GLU A 25 -1.61 15.08 -18.71
N ILE A 26 -1.70 15.63 -17.49
CA ILE A 26 -1.60 17.07 -17.26
C ILE A 26 -0.26 17.43 -16.62
N PRO A 27 0.26 18.65 -16.83
CA PRO A 27 1.50 19.09 -16.17
C PRO A 27 1.38 18.96 -14.65
N PHE A 28 2.44 18.44 -14.01
CA PHE A 28 2.51 18.25 -12.55
C PHE A 28 1.58 17.17 -11.97
N ALA A 29 0.92 16.37 -12.80
CA ALA A 29 0.03 15.29 -12.36
C ALA A 29 0.73 14.29 -11.43
N LYS A 30 1.94 13.87 -11.77
CA LYS A 30 2.69 12.87 -10.97
C LYS A 30 3.14 13.43 -9.63
N THR A 31 3.50 14.72 -9.60
CA THR A 31 3.87 15.48 -8.40
C THR A 31 2.67 15.65 -7.48
N MET A 32 1.50 15.96 -8.04
CA MET A 32 0.24 16.02 -7.28
C MET A 32 -0.14 14.64 -6.73
N ALA A 33 0.00 13.57 -7.53
CA ALA A 33 -0.23 12.22 -7.07
C ALA A 33 0.71 11.82 -5.93
N LEU A 34 2.00 12.16 -6.01
CA LEU A 34 2.95 11.96 -4.91
C LEU A 34 2.50 12.70 -3.64
N ALA A 35 2.10 13.97 -3.75
CA ALA A 35 1.61 14.73 -2.61
C ALA A 35 0.37 14.09 -1.98
N LEU A 36 -0.61 13.68 -2.80
CA LEU A 36 -1.80 12.97 -2.34
C LEU A 36 -1.47 11.65 -1.64
N PHE A 37 -0.51 10.87 -2.17
CA PHE A 37 -0.06 9.63 -1.54
C PHE A 37 0.59 9.86 -0.18
N ILE A 38 1.44 10.88 -0.04
CA ILE A 38 2.09 11.23 1.23
C ILE A 38 1.03 11.68 2.24
N VAL A 39 0.12 12.56 1.84
CA VAL A 39 -0.97 13.03 2.71
C VAL A 39 -1.83 11.84 3.17
N ALA A 40 -2.27 10.99 2.24
CA ALA A 40 -3.07 9.80 2.58
C ALA A 40 -2.33 8.85 3.55
N SER A 41 -1.02 8.66 3.35
CA SER A 41 -0.19 7.81 4.23
C SER A 41 0.00 8.42 5.61
N ILE A 42 0.15 9.74 5.72
CA ILE A 42 0.27 10.44 7.01
C ILE A 42 -1.07 10.42 7.75
N THR A 43 -2.18 10.67 7.05
CA THR A 43 -3.52 10.61 7.63
C THR A 43 -3.80 9.24 8.25
N ASP A 44 -3.40 8.14 7.60
CA ASP A 44 -3.51 6.78 8.17
C ASP A 44 -2.82 6.64 9.54
N LEU A 45 -1.60 7.18 9.68
CA LEU A 45 -0.84 7.13 10.93
C LEU A 45 -1.53 7.91 12.07
N TYR A 46 -2.02 9.12 11.78
CA TYR A 46 -2.70 9.95 12.78
C TYR A 46 -4.04 9.35 13.19
N ASP A 47 -4.80 8.82 12.24
CA ASP A 47 -6.13 8.25 12.48
C ASP A 47 -6.04 6.97 13.33
N GLY A 48 -5.05 6.12 13.08
CA GLY A 48 -4.81 4.92 13.88
C GLY A 48 -4.39 5.22 15.33
N ILE A 49 -3.84 6.40 15.60
CA ILE A 49 -3.54 6.86 16.97
C ILE A 49 -4.80 7.43 17.62
N LEU A 50 -5.60 8.20 16.86
CA LEU A 50 -6.79 8.86 17.36
C LEU A 50 -7.94 7.87 17.64
N ALA A 51 -8.19 6.91 16.74
CA ALA A 51 -9.23 5.89 16.89
C ALA A 51 -9.03 5.02 18.14
N ARG A 52 -7.77 4.69 18.47
CA ARG A 52 -7.41 3.95 19.70
C ARG A 52 -7.69 4.74 20.98
N ARG A 53 -7.76 6.06 20.91
CA ARG A 53 -8.00 6.93 22.07
C ARG A 53 -9.48 7.16 22.36
N TYR A 54 -10.36 7.03 21.35
CA TYR A 54 -11.79 7.34 21.50
C TYR A 54 -12.72 6.12 21.64
N ASN A 55 -12.23 4.89 21.47
CA ASN A 55 -12.96 3.64 21.77
C ASN A 55 -14.35 3.51 21.09
N ILE A 56 -14.58 4.24 19.98
CA ILE A 56 -15.82 4.18 19.19
C ILE A 56 -15.69 3.04 18.19
N ILE A 57 -16.05 1.84 18.65
CA ILE A 57 -15.97 0.62 17.84
C ILE A 57 -17.34 0.40 17.18
N THR A 58 -17.38 0.45 15.86
CA THR A 58 -18.55 0.03 15.08
C THR A 58 -18.20 -1.21 14.27
N ASN A 59 -19.11 -2.16 14.13
CA ASN A 59 -18.86 -3.42 13.40
C ASN A 59 -18.41 -3.16 11.95
N PHE A 60 -18.92 -2.10 11.32
CA PHE A 60 -18.54 -1.69 9.97
C PHE A 60 -17.12 -1.10 9.92
N GLY A 61 -16.78 -0.18 10.85
CA GLY A 61 -15.45 0.43 10.92
C GLY A 61 -14.35 -0.60 11.18
N THR A 62 -14.60 -1.56 12.08
CA THR A 62 -13.64 -2.64 12.39
C THR A 62 -13.30 -3.51 11.17
N LEU A 63 -14.25 -3.68 10.23
CA LEU A 63 -14.02 -4.40 8.98
C LEU A 63 -13.37 -3.51 7.91
N MET A 64 -13.80 -2.25 7.80
CA MET A 64 -13.34 -1.33 6.77
C MET A 64 -11.94 -0.78 7.02
N ASP A 65 -11.50 -0.62 8.27
CA ASP A 65 -10.17 -0.10 8.60
C ASP A 65 -9.04 -0.97 8.00
N PRO A 66 -9.03 -2.31 8.18
CA PRO A 66 -8.04 -3.18 7.53
C PRO A 66 -8.15 -3.19 6.00
N VAL A 67 -9.34 -2.98 5.45
CA VAL A 67 -9.58 -3.03 3.99
C VAL A 67 -9.09 -1.74 3.34
N ALA A 68 -9.45 -0.58 3.89
CA ALA A 68 -9.04 0.73 3.38
C ALA A 68 -7.52 0.93 3.42
N ASP A 69 -6.85 0.46 4.48
CA ASP A 69 -5.38 0.46 4.58
C ASP A 69 -4.73 -0.30 3.39
N LYS A 70 -5.33 -1.41 2.96
CA LYS A 70 -4.83 -2.19 1.82
C LYS A 70 -5.21 -1.63 0.46
N ILE A 71 -6.34 -0.96 0.36
CA ILE A 71 -6.79 -0.35 -0.91
C ILE A 71 -5.74 0.64 -1.43
N LEU A 72 -5.19 1.52 -0.57
CA LEU A 72 -4.17 2.50 -1.00
C LEU A 72 -2.94 1.83 -1.63
N ILE A 73 -2.31 0.91 -0.91
CA ILE A 73 -1.11 0.20 -1.37
C ILE A 73 -1.42 -0.60 -2.65
N CYS A 74 -2.54 -1.33 -2.68
CA CYS A 74 -2.90 -2.13 -3.85
C CYS A 74 -3.14 -1.24 -5.08
N SER A 75 -3.87 -0.13 -4.92
CA SER A 75 -4.14 0.84 -5.98
C SER A 75 -2.86 1.43 -6.57
N VAL A 76 -1.86 1.74 -5.73
CA VAL A 76 -0.55 2.25 -6.19
C VAL A 76 0.16 1.22 -7.07
N PHE A 77 0.28 -0.03 -6.61
CA PHE A 77 0.97 -1.07 -7.38
C PHE A 77 0.23 -1.43 -8.67
N VAL A 78 -1.11 -1.46 -8.66
CA VAL A 78 -1.92 -1.63 -9.87
C VAL A 78 -1.67 -0.48 -10.85
N ALA A 79 -1.65 0.76 -10.36
CA ALA A 79 -1.36 1.92 -11.19
C ALA A 79 0.04 1.86 -11.83
N PHE A 80 1.05 1.39 -11.10
CA PHE A 80 2.40 1.20 -11.66
C PHE A 80 2.46 0.15 -12.76
N VAL A 81 1.64 -0.90 -12.68
CA VAL A 81 1.50 -1.89 -13.76
C VAL A 81 0.85 -1.24 -14.98
N GLY A 82 -0.20 -0.45 -14.79
CA GLY A 82 -0.86 0.30 -15.87
C GLY A 82 0.06 1.30 -16.56
N LEU A 83 1.01 1.88 -15.82
CA LEU A 83 2.06 2.77 -16.35
C LEU A 83 3.29 2.03 -16.90
N HIS A 84 3.27 0.69 -16.98
CA HIS A 84 4.38 -0.14 -17.42
C HIS A 84 5.72 0.08 -16.66
N ILE A 85 5.65 0.53 -15.40
CA ILE A 85 6.84 0.78 -14.57
C ILE A 85 7.32 -0.51 -13.91
N ILE A 86 6.39 -1.38 -13.51
CA ILE A 86 6.67 -2.67 -12.89
C ILE A 86 5.92 -3.78 -13.63
N PRO A 87 6.43 -5.01 -13.64
CA PRO A 87 5.71 -6.14 -14.20
C PRO A 87 4.54 -6.56 -13.30
N ALA A 88 3.45 -7.01 -13.94
CA ALA A 88 2.21 -7.38 -13.25
C ALA A 88 2.40 -8.44 -12.15
N TRP A 89 3.32 -9.39 -12.33
CA TRP A 89 3.55 -10.46 -11.35
C TRP A 89 3.99 -9.93 -9.97
N MET A 90 4.73 -8.81 -9.91
CA MET A 90 5.14 -8.22 -8.64
C MET A 90 3.96 -7.66 -7.87
N ALA A 91 3.09 -6.91 -8.56
CA ALA A 91 1.87 -6.37 -7.99
C ALA A 91 0.94 -7.50 -7.52
N ILE A 92 0.76 -8.54 -8.34
CA ILE A 92 -0.06 -9.71 -7.99
C ILE A 92 0.45 -10.38 -6.71
N VAL A 93 1.76 -10.61 -6.59
CA VAL A 93 2.36 -11.23 -5.39
C VAL A 93 2.12 -10.37 -4.15
N ILE A 94 2.34 -9.06 -4.24
CA ILE A 94 2.10 -8.12 -3.13
C ILE A 94 0.63 -8.15 -2.70
N ILE A 95 -0.27 -7.99 -3.67
CA ILE A 95 -1.72 -7.94 -3.46
C ILE A 95 -2.22 -9.25 -2.86
N ALA A 96 -1.98 -10.38 -3.53
CA ALA A 96 -2.44 -11.70 -3.10
C ALA A 96 -2.00 -11.98 -1.65
N ARG A 97 -0.75 -11.66 -1.32
CA ARG A 97 -0.22 -11.82 0.03
C ARG A 97 -0.94 -10.92 1.03
N GLU A 98 -1.17 -9.64 0.73
CA GLU A 98 -1.87 -8.73 1.64
C GLU A 98 -3.31 -9.21 1.93
N PHE A 99 -4.02 -9.69 0.92
CA PHE A 99 -5.36 -10.27 1.08
C PHE A 99 -5.36 -11.58 1.86
N VAL A 100 -4.45 -12.52 1.58
CA VAL A 100 -4.35 -13.80 2.31
C VAL A 100 -4.11 -13.58 3.79
N ILE A 101 -3.11 -12.79 4.18
CA ILE A 101 -2.79 -12.56 5.59
C ILE A 101 -3.92 -11.84 6.32
N THR A 102 -4.60 -10.90 5.65
CA THR A 102 -5.75 -10.18 6.21
C THR A 102 -6.95 -11.10 6.38
N GLY A 103 -7.25 -11.94 5.38
CA GLY A 103 -8.32 -12.94 5.44
C GLY A 103 -8.10 -13.98 6.54
N LEU A 104 -6.88 -14.50 6.68
CA LEU A 104 -6.53 -15.42 7.77
C LEU A 104 -6.74 -14.80 9.14
N ARG A 105 -6.38 -13.51 9.31
CA ARG A 105 -6.62 -12.78 10.55
C ARG A 105 -8.11 -12.63 10.87
N LEU A 106 -8.91 -12.30 9.86
CA LEU A 106 -10.37 -12.18 10.01
C LEU A 106 -11.01 -13.53 10.35
N LEU A 107 -10.55 -14.61 9.72
CA LEU A 107 -11.05 -15.97 9.99
C LEU A 107 -10.70 -16.46 11.41
N ALA A 108 -9.50 -16.18 11.91
CA ALA A 108 -9.16 -16.55 13.28
C ALA A 108 -9.94 -15.70 14.30
N ALA A 109 -10.13 -14.41 14.02
CA ALA A 109 -10.93 -13.53 14.86
C ALA A 109 -12.40 -14.00 14.95
N SER A 110 -12.99 -14.50 13.86
CA SER A 110 -14.35 -15.05 13.89
C SER A 110 -14.45 -16.37 14.68
N LYS A 111 -13.35 -17.13 14.78
CA LYS A 111 -13.22 -18.33 15.61
C LYS A 111 -12.82 -18.04 17.07
N GLY A 112 -12.78 -16.78 17.49
CA GLY A 112 -12.38 -16.38 18.85
C GLY A 112 -10.89 -16.55 19.16
N GLN A 113 -10.06 -16.87 18.15
CA GLN A 113 -8.62 -17.01 18.32
C GLN A 113 -7.91 -15.72 17.89
N VAL A 114 -7.23 -15.08 18.83
CA VAL A 114 -6.48 -13.84 18.56
C VAL A 114 -5.11 -14.19 18.01
N LEU A 115 -4.97 -14.11 16.69
CA LEU A 115 -3.66 -14.22 16.03
C LEU A 115 -2.80 -13.00 16.37
N ALA A 116 -1.84 -13.17 17.27
CA ALA A 116 -0.86 -12.13 17.57
C ALA A 116 -0.07 -11.78 16.29
N ALA A 117 -0.05 -10.49 15.95
CA ALA A 117 0.72 -10.00 14.82
C ALA A 117 2.23 -10.15 15.12
N GLY A 118 2.90 -11.10 14.45
CA GLY A 118 4.34 -11.25 14.56
C GLY A 118 5.10 -9.99 14.14
N TRP A 119 6.29 -9.78 14.71
CA TRP A 119 7.15 -8.61 14.47
C TRP A 119 7.47 -8.36 12.98
N GLY A 120 7.46 -9.42 12.14
CA GLY A 120 7.65 -9.31 10.69
C GLY A 120 6.57 -8.51 9.94
N GLY A 121 5.43 -8.22 10.59
CA GLY A 121 4.35 -7.41 10.00
C GLY A 121 4.66 -5.92 9.90
N LYS A 122 5.58 -5.37 10.71
CA LYS A 122 5.98 -3.95 10.65
C LYS A 122 6.93 -3.67 9.50
N ASN A 123 7.92 -4.54 9.30
CA ASN A 123 8.98 -4.31 8.30
C ASN A 123 8.46 -4.37 6.86
N LYS A 124 7.38 -5.11 6.59
CA LYS A 124 6.78 -5.21 5.25
C LYS A 124 6.10 -3.90 4.83
N THR A 125 5.39 -3.23 5.74
CA THR A 125 4.53 -2.09 5.37
C THR A 125 5.42 -0.90 5.08
N VAL A 126 6.48 -0.75 5.89
CA VAL A 126 7.54 0.22 5.64
C VAL A 126 8.18 -0.03 4.28
N SER A 127 8.52 -1.28 3.92
CA SER A 127 9.16 -1.54 2.62
C SER A 127 8.25 -1.26 1.43
N GLN A 128 6.94 -1.57 1.52
CA GLN A 128 5.97 -1.28 0.46
C GLN A 128 5.73 0.22 0.29
N VAL A 129 5.54 0.96 1.39
CA VAL A 129 5.37 2.42 1.36
C VAL A 129 6.63 3.10 0.84
N VAL A 130 7.83 2.66 1.27
CA VAL A 130 9.10 3.20 0.77
C VAL A 130 9.26 2.94 -0.72
N ALA A 131 8.99 1.71 -1.19
CA ALA A 131 9.04 1.40 -2.62
C ALA A 131 8.05 2.28 -3.43
N ALA A 132 6.81 2.41 -2.96
CA ALA A 132 5.81 3.28 -3.57
C ALA A 132 6.27 4.75 -3.64
N SER A 133 6.76 5.31 -2.54
CA SER A 133 7.26 6.68 -2.46
C SER A 133 8.44 6.93 -3.40
N VAL A 134 9.39 6.00 -3.47
CA VAL A 134 10.56 6.12 -4.37
C VAL A 134 10.12 6.11 -5.83
N VAL A 135 9.23 5.19 -6.21
CA VAL A 135 8.73 5.10 -7.58
C VAL A 135 7.91 6.34 -7.96
N LEU A 136 7.01 6.82 -7.09
CA LEU A 136 6.24 8.04 -7.32
C LEU A 136 7.14 9.28 -7.42
N THR A 137 8.17 9.39 -6.59
CA THR A 137 9.13 10.50 -6.64
C THR A 137 9.89 10.48 -7.96
N GLY A 138 10.35 9.32 -8.41
CA GLY A 138 11.03 9.23 -9.70
C GLY A 138 10.11 9.50 -10.89
N LEU A 139 8.82 9.14 -10.82
CA LEU A 139 7.83 9.54 -11.82
C LEU A 139 7.63 11.05 -11.86
N ALA A 140 7.48 11.70 -10.70
CA ALA A 140 7.37 13.16 -10.61
C ALA A 140 8.60 13.86 -11.19
N LEU A 141 9.80 13.36 -10.88
CA LEU A 141 11.04 13.90 -11.44
C LEU A 141 11.14 13.70 -12.96
N ARG A 142 10.79 12.52 -13.46
CA ARG A 142 10.90 12.15 -14.88
C ARG A 142 9.87 12.84 -15.77
N ASP A 143 8.60 12.88 -15.35
CA ASP A 143 7.51 13.32 -16.22
C ASP A 143 7.17 14.81 -16.02
N ASP A 144 7.22 15.33 -14.79
CA ASP A 144 6.85 16.73 -14.53
C ASP A 144 8.05 17.67 -14.53
N TRP A 145 9.07 17.35 -13.72
CA TRP A 145 10.19 18.25 -13.51
C TRP A 145 11.15 18.25 -14.70
N ALA A 146 11.39 17.10 -15.34
CA ALA A 146 12.18 17.07 -16.58
C ALA A 146 11.53 17.90 -17.69
N ALA A 147 10.20 17.79 -17.84
CA ALA A 147 9.44 18.60 -18.80
C ALA A 147 9.55 20.10 -18.48
N LYS A 148 9.44 20.50 -17.20
CA LYS A 148 9.62 21.89 -16.77
C LYS A 148 11.00 22.44 -17.14
N PHE A 149 12.06 21.67 -16.92
CA PHE A 149 13.43 22.07 -17.23
C PHE A 149 13.82 21.85 -18.71
N HIS A 150 12.88 21.45 -19.56
CA HIS A 150 13.13 21.13 -20.99
C HIS A 150 14.23 20.07 -21.17
N LEU A 151 14.48 19.29 -20.13
CA LEU A 151 15.35 18.14 -20.18
C LEU A 151 14.52 17.04 -20.83
N LYS A 152 14.89 16.60 -22.03
CA LYS A 152 14.41 15.33 -22.60
C LYS A 152 15.43 14.27 -22.22
N PRO A 153 15.33 13.64 -21.05
CA PRO A 153 16.34 12.69 -20.64
C PRO A 153 15.94 11.36 -21.26
N GLU A 154 16.30 11.15 -22.53
CA GLU A 154 16.16 9.85 -23.20
C GLU A 154 16.85 8.74 -22.38
N TRP A 155 17.89 9.13 -21.64
CA TRP A 155 18.62 8.31 -20.69
C TRP A 155 17.90 8.07 -19.35
N MET A 156 16.78 8.74 -19.00
CA MET A 156 16.09 8.49 -17.73
C MET A 156 15.09 7.34 -17.80
N GLY A 157 14.51 7.03 -18.96
CA GLY A 157 13.43 6.03 -19.07
C GLY A 157 13.85 4.61 -18.67
N THR A 158 14.92 4.10 -19.28
CA THR A 158 15.40 2.72 -19.05
C THR A 158 16.06 2.49 -17.68
N PRO A 159 16.91 3.38 -17.12
CA PRO A 159 17.42 3.20 -15.77
C PRO A 159 16.35 3.45 -14.70
N PHE A 160 15.39 4.37 -14.93
CA PHE A 160 14.30 4.58 -13.97
C PHE A 160 13.48 3.29 -13.76
N ASN A 161 13.06 2.63 -14.84
CA ASN A 161 12.29 1.39 -14.73
C ASN A 161 13.10 0.28 -14.05
N LYS A 162 14.42 0.21 -14.29
CA LYS A 162 15.31 -0.75 -13.59
C LYS A 162 15.41 -0.47 -12.10
N VAL A 163 15.53 0.80 -11.71
CA VAL A 163 15.56 1.21 -10.30
C VAL A 163 14.22 0.93 -9.63
N ALA A 164 13.11 1.32 -10.26
CA ALA A 164 11.76 1.04 -9.79
C ALA A 164 11.51 -0.47 -9.61
N PHE A 165 11.96 -1.27 -10.57
CA PHE A 165 11.94 -2.73 -10.48
C PHE A 165 12.75 -3.24 -9.29
N GLY A 166 13.98 -2.74 -9.08
CA GLY A 166 14.84 -3.15 -7.97
C GLY A 166 14.21 -2.87 -6.60
N PHE A 167 13.70 -1.67 -6.38
CA PHE A 167 13.00 -1.32 -5.13
C PHE A 167 11.73 -2.15 -4.92
N THR A 168 10.95 -2.37 -6.00
CA THR A 168 9.74 -3.19 -5.92
C THR A 168 10.08 -4.66 -5.65
N LEU A 169 11.17 -5.18 -6.21
CA LEU A 169 11.66 -6.53 -5.94
C LEU A 169 12.04 -6.70 -4.47
N VAL A 170 12.74 -5.72 -3.88
CA VAL A 170 13.04 -5.70 -2.44
C VAL A 170 11.75 -5.73 -1.63
N ALA A 171 10.76 -4.92 -1.99
CA ALA A 171 9.46 -4.93 -1.33
C ALA A 171 8.77 -6.30 -1.44
N VAL A 172 8.81 -6.95 -2.61
CA VAL A 172 8.30 -8.33 -2.81
C VAL A 172 9.01 -9.33 -1.90
N ILE A 173 10.34 -9.30 -1.83
CA ILE A 173 11.13 -10.21 -0.99
C ILE A 173 10.75 -10.05 0.48
N PHE A 174 10.68 -8.82 0.99
CA PHE A 174 10.24 -8.56 2.37
C PHE A 174 8.79 -9.00 2.60
N THR A 175 7.93 -8.82 1.61
CA THR A 175 6.52 -9.19 1.67
C THR A 175 6.36 -10.71 1.77
N LEU A 176 7.09 -11.48 0.96
CA LEU A 176 7.12 -12.94 0.97
C LEU A 176 7.78 -13.49 2.24
N SER A 177 8.92 -12.95 2.65
CA SER A 177 9.62 -13.35 3.89
C SER A 177 8.72 -13.16 5.11
N SER A 178 8.02 -12.02 5.17
CA SER A 178 7.04 -11.74 6.23
C SER A 178 5.84 -12.69 6.18
N ALA A 179 5.34 -13.03 4.99
CA ALA A 179 4.22 -13.98 4.83
C ALA A 179 4.62 -15.39 5.30
N TRP A 180 5.79 -15.85 4.89
CA TRP A 180 6.34 -17.14 5.30
C TRP A 180 6.52 -17.22 6.82
N SER A 181 7.12 -16.19 7.43
CA SER A 181 7.25 -16.09 8.88
C SER A 181 5.89 -16.15 9.58
N TYR A 182 4.89 -15.42 9.07
CA TYR A 182 3.55 -15.41 9.65
C TYR A 182 2.84 -16.77 9.57
N LEU A 183 2.91 -17.43 8.41
CA LEU A 183 2.31 -18.76 8.22
C LEU A 183 3.00 -19.81 9.10
N ARG A 184 4.33 -19.77 9.20
CA ARG A 184 5.10 -20.71 10.03
C ARG A 184 4.83 -20.53 11.52
N SER A 185 4.79 -19.29 12.02
CA SER A 185 4.53 -19.02 13.43
C SER A 185 3.11 -19.39 13.86
N ASN A 186 2.15 -19.40 12.93
CA ASN A 186 0.75 -19.73 13.20
C ASN A 186 0.34 -21.10 12.66
N ARG A 187 1.31 -21.97 12.33
CA ARG A 187 1.05 -23.29 11.74
C ARG A 187 0.21 -24.20 12.65
N ASN A 188 0.33 -24.05 13.97
CA ASN A 188 -0.40 -24.84 14.96
C ASN A 188 -1.92 -24.57 14.96
N LEU A 189 -2.39 -23.46 14.37
CA LEU A 189 -3.82 -23.16 14.28
C LEU A 189 -4.53 -23.94 13.16
N TYR A 190 -3.85 -24.16 12.03
CA TYR A 190 -4.46 -24.78 10.85
C TYR A 190 -4.43 -26.31 10.87
N MET A 191 -3.49 -26.90 11.62
CA MET A 191 -3.38 -28.35 11.76
C MET A 191 -4.33 -28.96 12.80
N ASN A 192 -5.04 -28.15 13.60
CA ASN A 192 -6.05 -28.65 14.54
C ASN A 192 -7.46 -28.75 13.92
N ASP A 193 -7.67 -28.18 12.73
CA ASP A 193 -8.94 -28.18 11.99
C ASP A 193 -8.92 -29.13 10.76
N MET A 194 -7.82 -29.88 10.53
CA MET A 194 -7.68 -30.91 9.48
C MET A 194 -7.62 -32.29 10.10
#